data_AF-A0A4V1V1V5-F1
#
_entry.id   AF-A0A4V1V1V5-F1
#
_cell.length_a   1.000
_cell.length_b   1.000
_cell.length_c   1.000
_cell.angle_alpha   90.00
_cell.angle_beta   90.00
_cell.angle_gamma   90.00
#
_symmetry.space_group_name_H-M   'P 1'
#
loop_
_entity.id
_entity.type
_entity.pdbx_description
1 polymer ?
#
loop_
_entity_poly.entity_id
_entity_poly.type
_entity_poly.pdbx_seq_one_letter_code
_entity_poly.pdbx_strand_id
1 'polypeptide(L)'
;MFVVLECVSQQHDVHLVLLALLVGSLGCFTLFLSLDRSTDCLDSRQWFWIAVASIAAGVGVWSTHFIAMLAYDGPMPLGFDPGLTISSVVVAILLFWGALKSLGREITLKSGALGGLIAAAGVSAMHFTGMAAVIAPAVVRYDW
;
A
#
# COMPACT_ATOMS: atom_id res chain seq x y z
N MET A 1 10.49 18.12 -20.65
CA MET A 1 9.56 18.23 -19.50
C MET A 1 8.11 17.89 -19.85
N PHE A 2 7.76 17.63 -21.13
CA PHE A 2 6.42 17.12 -21.51
C PHE A 2 6.36 15.59 -21.66
N VAL A 3 7.50 14.91 -21.78
CA VAL A 3 7.58 13.44 -21.98
C VAL A 3 6.88 12.63 -20.88
N VAL A 4 6.97 13.06 -19.62
CA VAL A 4 6.30 12.39 -18.49
C VAL A 4 4.78 12.59 -18.55
N LEU A 5 4.32 13.79 -18.92
CA LEU A 5 2.90 14.10 -19.07
C LEU A 5 2.29 13.40 -20.29
N GLU A 6 3.04 13.28 -21.39
CA GLU A 6 2.64 12.50 -22.56
C GLU A 6 2.63 11.00 -22.24
N CYS A 7 3.60 10.44 -21.51
CA CYS A 7 3.57 9.03 -21.08
C CYS A 7 2.38 8.71 -20.16
N VAL A 8 2.07 9.57 -19.19
CA VAL A 8 0.92 9.38 -18.30
C VAL A 8 -0.41 9.57 -19.04
N SER A 9 -0.45 10.43 -20.06
CA SER A 9 -1.65 10.68 -20.87
C SER A 9 -1.91 9.59 -21.94
N GLN A 10 -0.85 9.08 -22.57
CA GLN A 10 -0.92 8.15 -23.70
C GLN A 10 -0.79 6.67 -23.31
N GLN A 11 -0.06 6.35 -22.24
CA GLN A 11 0.22 4.97 -21.82
C GLN A 11 -0.43 4.60 -20.49
N HIS A 12 -1.32 5.44 -19.93
CA HIS A 12 -2.12 5.04 -18.78
C HIS A 12 -3.61 5.23 -19.04
N ASP A 13 -4.40 4.22 -18.70
CA ASP A 13 -5.84 4.35 -18.62
C ASP A 13 -6.18 5.29 -17.45
N VAL A 14 -6.64 6.49 -17.79
CA VAL A 14 -7.01 7.54 -16.82
C VAL A 14 -8.08 7.06 -15.85
N HIS A 15 -8.99 6.17 -16.26
CA HIS A 15 -10.03 5.63 -15.37
C HIS A 15 -9.42 4.78 -14.25
N LEU A 16 -8.42 3.94 -14.58
CA LEU A 16 -7.72 3.13 -13.59
C LEU A 16 -6.82 3.97 -12.69
N VAL A 17 -6.19 5.02 -13.22
CA VAL A 17 -5.43 5.98 -12.38
C VAL A 17 -6.35 6.67 -11.36
N LEU A 18 -7.51 7.16 -11.81
CA LEU A 18 -8.51 7.76 -10.92
C LEU A 18 -9.03 6.75 -9.89
N LEU A 19 -9.22 5.50 -10.29
CA LEU A 19 -9.61 4.42 -9.38
C LEU A 19 -8.52 4.15 -8.34
N ALA A 20 -7.24 4.12 -8.71
CA ALA A 20 -6.12 3.92 -7.80
C ALA A 20 -6.04 5.05 -6.75
N LEU A 21 -6.25 6.30 -7.19
CA LEU A 21 -6.31 7.47 -6.32
C LEU A 21 -7.50 7.41 -5.36
N LEU A 22 -8.68 7.02 -5.85
CA LEU A 22 -9.89 6.88 -5.06
C LEU A 22 -9.71 5.78 -4.01
N VAL A 23 -9.26 4.60 -4.41
CA VAL A 23 -9.04 3.46 -3.51
C VAL A 23 -7.97 3.78 -2.46
N GLY A 24 -6.87 4.41 -2.87
CA GLY A 24 -5.82 4.86 -1.95
C GLY A 24 -6.35 5.87 -0.93
N SER A 25 -7.14 6.84 -1.38
CA SER A 25 -7.76 7.85 -0.53
C SER A 25 -8.76 7.24 0.46
N LEU A 26 -9.58 6.29 0.02
CA LEU A 26 -10.48 5.53 0.89
C LEU A 26 -9.71 4.68 1.90
N GLY A 27 -8.60 4.05 1.49
CA GLY A 27 -7.70 3.31 2.37
C GLY A 27 -7.10 4.20 3.48
N CYS A 28 -6.59 5.38 3.12
CA CYS A 28 -6.10 6.36 4.09
C CYS A 28 -7.22 6.85 5.01
N PHE A 29 -8.39 7.17 4.46
CA PHE A 29 -9.53 7.64 5.24
C PHE A 29 -9.98 6.60 6.27
N THR A 30 -10.14 5.34 5.85
CA THR A 30 -10.53 4.23 6.73
C THR A 30 -9.46 3.88 7.76
N LEU A 31 -8.17 3.96 7.39
CA LEU A 31 -7.05 3.85 8.32
C LEU A 31 -7.15 4.90 9.43
N PHE A 32 -7.23 6.19 9.09
CA PHE A 32 -7.24 7.26 10.09
C PHE A 32 -8.50 7.25 10.93
N LEU A 33 -9.68 7.00 10.34
CA LEU A 33 -10.94 6.85 11.07
C LEU A 33 -10.88 5.70 12.08
N SER A 34 -10.34 4.55 11.67
CA SER A 34 -10.24 3.37 12.55
C SER A 34 -9.19 3.57 13.63
N LEU A 35 -8.10 4.28 13.32
CA LEU A 35 -7.06 4.61 14.29
C LEU A 35 -7.58 5.60 15.34
N ASP A 36 -8.29 6.65 14.93
CA ASP A 36 -8.98 7.59 15.83
C ASP A 36 -10.01 6.85 16.70
N ARG A 37 -10.77 5.94 16.11
CA ARG A 37 -11.72 5.12 16.87
C ARG A 37 -11.04 4.19 17.89
N SER A 38 -9.80 3.79 17.64
CA SER A 38 -9.03 2.96 18.55
C SER A 38 -8.63 3.70 19.83
N THR A 39 -8.45 5.03 19.79
CA THR A 39 -8.08 5.84 20.96
C THR A 39 -9.26 6.11 21.90
N ASP A 40 -10.48 6.10 21.38
CA ASP A 40 -11.72 6.30 22.17
C ASP A 40 -12.21 5.03 22.89
N CYS A 41 -11.64 3.87 22.57
CA CYS A 41 -12.15 2.58 23.04
C CYS A 41 -11.40 2.05 24.27
N LEU A 42 -12.12 1.31 25.13
CA LEU A 42 -11.51 0.45 26.15
C LEU A 42 -10.61 -0.61 25.50
N ASP A 43 -9.62 -1.10 26.25
CA ASP A 43 -8.57 -2.03 25.79
C ASP A 43 -9.11 -3.20 24.95
N SER A 44 -10.22 -3.82 25.36
CA SER A 44 -10.78 -4.98 24.67
C SER A 44 -11.24 -4.69 23.23
N ARG A 45 -11.62 -3.44 22.91
CA ARG A 45 -12.08 -3.04 21.56
C ARG A 45 -11.00 -2.32 20.76
N GLN A 46 -9.99 -1.78 21.43
CA GLN A 46 -8.84 -1.13 20.78
C GLN A 46 -8.17 -2.05 19.76
N TRP A 47 -7.92 -3.31 20.14
CA TRP A 47 -7.29 -4.31 19.27
C TRP A 47 -8.05 -4.59 17.97
N PHE A 48 -9.39 -4.58 18.05
CA PHE A 48 -10.23 -4.74 16.86
C PHE A 48 -10.07 -3.57 15.90
N TRP A 49 -10.09 -2.33 16.40
CA TRP A 49 -9.92 -1.14 15.57
C TRP A 49 -8.52 -1.01 14.97
N ILE A 50 -7.48 -1.41 15.71
CA ILE A 50 -6.12 -1.53 15.15
C ILE A 50 -6.12 -2.56 14.01
N ALA A 51 -6.92 -3.62 14.09
CA ALA A 51 -6.93 -4.69 13.08
C ALA A 51 -7.56 -4.19 11.80
N VAL A 52 -8.73 -3.56 11.93
CA VAL A 52 -9.43 -2.89 10.83
C VAL A 52 -8.53 -1.84 10.19
N ALA A 53 -7.87 -0.98 10.98
CA ALA A 53 -6.95 0.03 10.49
C ALA A 53 -5.77 -0.57 9.70
N SER A 54 -5.17 -1.64 10.21
CA SER A 54 -4.02 -2.31 9.57
C SER A 54 -4.40 -3.00 8.27
N ILE A 55 -5.57 -3.65 8.25
CA ILE A 55 -6.12 -4.28 7.04
C ILE A 55 -6.42 -3.20 6.00
N ALA A 56 -7.10 -2.11 6.40
CA ALA A 56 -7.41 -0.99 5.52
C ALA A 56 -6.14 -0.37 4.90
N ALA A 57 -5.10 -0.14 5.71
CA ALA A 57 -3.82 0.40 5.24
C ALA A 57 -3.12 -0.58 4.27
N GLY A 58 -2.97 -1.84 4.65
CA GLY A 58 -2.28 -2.84 3.84
C GLY A 58 -3.00 -3.12 2.52
N VAL A 59 -4.31 -3.31 2.55
CA VAL A 59 -5.14 -3.52 1.36
C VAL A 59 -5.20 -2.26 0.49
N GLY A 60 -5.24 -1.06 1.10
CA GLY A 60 -5.22 0.21 0.38
C GLY A 60 -3.95 0.39 -0.43
N VAL A 61 -2.78 0.26 0.22
CA VAL A 61 -1.47 0.33 -0.45
C VAL A 61 -1.34 -0.75 -1.54
N TRP A 62 -1.75 -1.98 -1.23
CA TRP A 62 -1.81 -3.10 -2.18
C TRP A 62 -2.64 -2.80 -3.41
N SER A 63 -3.88 -2.37 -3.21
CA SER A 63 -4.79 -2.08 -4.31
C SER A 63 -4.26 -0.91 -5.14
N THR A 64 -3.83 0.18 -4.53
CA THR A 64 -3.29 1.34 -5.27
C THR A 64 -2.09 0.95 -6.14
N HIS A 65 -1.17 0.13 -5.64
CA HIS A 65 -0.01 -0.31 -6.42
C HIS A 65 -0.39 -1.17 -7.63
N PHE A 66 -1.21 -2.21 -7.43
CA PHE A 66 -1.60 -3.10 -8.53
C PHE A 66 -2.55 -2.44 -9.52
N ILE A 67 -3.49 -1.60 -9.06
CA ILE A 67 -4.36 -0.81 -9.97
C ILE A 67 -3.51 0.17 -10.79
N ALA A 68 -2.50 0.82 -10.19
CA ALA A 68 -1.58 1.68 -10.93
C ALA A 68 -0.77 0.90 -11.98
N MET A 69 -0.32 -0.32 -11.68
CA MET A 69 0.35 -1.17 -12.67
C MET A 69 -0.59 -1.64 -13.77
N LEU A 70 -1.85 -1.94 -13.45
CA LEU A 70 -2.88 -2.31 -14.44
C LEU A 70 -3.28 -1.12 -15.32
N ALA A 71 -3.19 0.10 -14.80
CA ALA A 71 -3.44 1.30 -15.58
C ALA A 71 -2.42 1.48 -16.70
N TYR A 72 -1.21 0.92 -16.56
CA TYR A 72 -0.15 1.05 -17.55
C TYR A 72 -0.42 0.19 -18.80
N ASP A 73 -0.70 0.87 -19.92
CA ASP A 73 -0.84 0.28 -21.25
C ASP A 73 0.49 0.31 -21.99
N GLY A 74 1.38 -0.59 -21.59
CA GLY A 74 2.71 -0.76 -22.18
C GLY A 74 2.71 -1.62 -23.44
N PRO A 75 3.81 -1.63 -24.21
CA PRO A 75 3.93 -2.42 -25.44
C PRO A 75 3.98 -3.95 -25.19
N MET A 76 4.00 -4.39 -23.93
CA MET A 76 4.11 -5.79 -23.54
C MET A 76 2.99 -6.17 -22.57
N PRO A 77 2.39 -7.36 -22.71
CA PRO A 77 1.38 -7.84 -21.77
C PRO A 77 2.01 -8.07 -20.40
N LEU A 78 1.33 -7.58 -19.36
CA LEU A 78 1.69 -7.77 -17.96
C LEU A 78 0.77 -8.81 -17.32
N GLY A 79 1.37 -9.86 -16.75
CA GLY A 79 0.71 -10.80 -15.86
C GLY A 79 1.23 -10.67 -14.42
N PHE A 80 0.55 -11.32 -13.48
CA PHE A 80 0.95 -11.37 -12.07
C PHE A 80 0.90 -12.79 -11.53
N ASP A 81 1.96 -13.22 -10.85
CA ASP A 81 1.97 -14.48 -10.10
C ASP A 81 1.01 -14.38 -8.89
N PRO A 82 -0.03 -15.22 -8.80
CA PRO A 82 -1.02 -15.12 -7.73
C PRO A 82 -0.42 -15.33 -6.33
N GLY A 83 0.59 -16.18 -6.20
CA GLY A 83 1.22 -16.48 -4.91
C GLY A 83 1.97 -15.27 -4.36
N LEU A 84 2.81 -14.65 -5.19
CA LEU A 84 3.55 -13.45 -4.82
C LEU A 84 2.61 -12.26 -4.61
N THR A 85 1.58 -12.09 -5.45
CA THR A 85 0.58 -11.04 -5.27
C THR A 85 -0.16 -11.17 -3.94
N ILE A 86 -0.60 -12.37 -3.55
CA ILE A 86 -1.25 -12.59 -2.25
C ILE A 86 -0.26 -12.40 -1.10
N SER A 87 0.98 -12.88 -1.25
CA SER A 87 2.00 -12.69 -0.21
C SER A 87 2.31 -11.21 0.04
N SER A 88 2.29 -10.39 -1.01
CA SER A 88 2.58 -8.94 -0.91
C SER A 88 1.56 -8.20 -0.05
N VAL A 89 0.26 -8.53 -0.16
CA VAL A 89 -0.78 -7.93 0.69
C VAL A 89 -0.67 -8.40 2.14
N VAL A 90 -0.35 -9.67 2.36
CA VAL A 90 -0.16 -10.21 3.71
C VAL A 90 1.00 -9.50 4.42
N VAL A 91 2.14 -9.35 3.75
CA VAL A 91 3.30 -8.62 4.29
C VAL A 91 2.95 -7.16 4.61
N ALA A 92 2.22 -6.48 3.72
CA ALA A 92 1.75 -5.12 3.96
C ALA A 92 0.91 -5.03 5.24
N ILE A 93 -0.12 -5.87 5.38
CA ILE A 93 -1.02 -5.87 6.55
C ILE A 93 -0.26 -6.13 7.84
N LEU A 94 0.66 -7.10 7.85
CA LEU A 94 1.45 -7.44 9.03
C LEU A 94 2.38 -6.31 9.47
N LEU A 95 3.02 -5.62 8.52
CA LEU A 95 3.90 -4.49 8.83
C LEU A 95 3.10 -3.25 9.24
N PHE A 96 1.96 -2.96 8.62
CA PHE A 96 1.06 -1.90 9.11
C PHE A 96 0.52 -2.20 10.52
N TRP A 97 0.22 -3.46 10.83
CA TRP A 97 -0.15 -3.85 12.19
C TRP A 97 0.98 -3.63 13.20
N GLY A 98 2.21 -3.98 12.85
CA GLY A 98 3.39 -3.66 13.67
C GLY A 98 3.59 -2.16 13.85
N ALA A 99 3.41 -1.39 12.78
CA ALA A 99 3.50 0.06 12.80
C ALA A 99 2.47 0.66 13.76
N LEU A 100 1.18 0.34 13.59
CA LEU A 100 0.11 0.89 14.42
C LEU A 100 0.23 0.50 15.89
N LYS A 101 0.67 -0.73 16.18
CA LYS A 101 1.00 -1.13 17.55
C LYS A 101 2.12 -0.31 18.18
N SER A 102 3.13 0.04 17.40
CA SER A 102 4.31 0.76 17.92
C SER A 102 4.00 2.20 18.32
N LEU A 103 2.91 2.79 17.84
CA LEU A 103 2.47 4.12 18.26
C LEU A 103 2.09 4.16 19.75
N GLY A 104 1.52 3.08 20.28
CA GLY A 104 1.00 3.03 21.65
C GLY A 104 -0.23 3.92 21.87
N ARG A 105 -0.54 4.23 23.14
CA ARG A 105 -1.64 5.13 23.50
C ARG A 105 -1.29 6.62 23.35
N GLU A 106 -0.03 6.97 23.58
CA GLU A 106 0.47 8.34 23.45
C GLU A 106 1.50 8.40 22.31
N ILE A 107 1.21 9.23 21.31
CA ILE A 107 2.10 9.41 20.17
C ILE A 107 3.23 10.35 20.60
N THR A 108 4.41 9.77 20.83
CA THR A 108 5.66 10.49 21.08
C THR A 108 6.46 10.58 19.79
N LEU A 109 7.48 11.45 19.74
CA LEU A 109 8.38 11.52 18.59
C LEU A 109 9.07 10.17 18.31
N LYS A 110 9.42 9.42 19.36
CA LYS A 110 10.07 8.10 19.24
C LYS A 110 9.11 7.04 18.71
N SER A 111 7.89 6.96 19.26
CA SER A 111 6.89 5.98 18.79
C SER A 111 6.38 6.31 17.40
N GLY A 112 6.21 7.60 17.07
CA GLY A 112 5.90 8.06 15.73
C GLY A 112 6.99 7.73 14.71
N ALA A 113 8.27 7.97 15.05
CA ALA A 113 9.39 7.63 14.17
C ALA A 113 9.50 6.11 13.93
N LEU A 114 9.34 5.30 14.98
CA LEU A 114 9.34 3.84 14.87
C LEU A 114 8.16 3.35 14.00
N GLY A 115 6.96 3.84 14.25
CA GLY A 115 5.77 3.49 13.46
C GLY A 115 5.90 3.89 12.00
N GLY A 116 6.41 5.10 11.73
CA GLY A 116 6.70 5.56 10.37
C GLY A 116 7.74 4.70 9.66
N LEU A 117 8.81 4.30 10.36
CA LEU A 117 9.83 3.42 9.81
C LEU A 117 9.27 2.04 9.45
N ILE A 118 8.47 1.45 10.33
CA ILE A 118 7.83 0.14 10.08
C ILE A 118 6.82 0.26 8.94
N ALA A 119 6.02 1.33 8.89
CA ALA A 119 5.07 1.56 7.80
C ALA A 119 5.79 1.73 6.45
N ALA A 120 6.87 2.52 6.41
CA ALA A 120 7.69 2.68 5.21
C ALA A 120 8.30 1.35 4.76
N ALA A 121 8.85 0.57 5.70
CA ALA A 121 9.33 -0.78 5.42
C ALA A 121 8.21 -1.69 4.90
N GLY A 122 6.98 -1.54 5.41
CA GLY A 122 5.78 -2.19 4.90
C GLY A 122 5.50 -1.90 3.45
N VAL A 123 5.46 -0.62 3.08
CA VAL A 123 5.26 -0.18 1.69
C VAL A 123 6.38 -0.69 0.80
N SER A 124 7.65 -0.58 1.21
CA SER A 124 8.79 -1.05 0.42
C SER A 124 8.77 -2.58 0.23
N ALA A 125 8.55 -3.35 1.30
CA ALA A 125 8.53 -4.81 1.24
C ALA A 125 7.40 -5.30 0.33
N MET A 126 6.21 -4.72 0.49
CA MET A 126 5.09 -4.99 -0.41
C MET A 126 5.44 -4.61 -1.85
N HIS A 127 6.06 -3.45 -2.09
CA HIS A 127 6.37 -2.97 -3.44
C HIS A 127 7.32 -3.93 -4.16
N PHE A 128 8.44 -4.30 -3.51
CA PHE A 128 9.39 -5.22 -4.12
C PHE A 128 8.81 -6.63 -4.29
N THR A 129 7.96 -7.09 -3.37
CA THR A 129 7.26 -8.37 -3.52
C THR A 129 6.26 -8.32 -4.68
N GLY A 130 5.55 -7.21 -4.85
CA GLY A 130 4.63 -6.98 -5.97
C GLY A 130 5.35 -6.91 -7.31
N MET A 131 6.49 -6.20 -7.36
CA MET A 131 7.34 -6.16 -8.56
C MET A 131 7.92 -7.53 -8.90
N ALA A 132 8.27 -8.35 -7.90
CA ALA A 132 8.71 -9.73 -8.12
C ALA A 132 7.58 -10.62 -8.65
N ALA A 133 6.31 -10.26 -8.44
CA ALA A 133 5.15 -10.98 -8.98
C ALA A 133 4.92 -10.71 -10.47
N VAL A 134 5.55 -9.68 -11.06
CA VAL A 134 5.33 -9.30 -12.46
C VAL A 134 5.84 -10.38 -13.40
N ILE A 135 4.95 -10.86 -14.28
CA ILE A 135 5.26 -11.78 -15.37
C ILE A 135 5.20 -10.98 -16.66
N ALA A 136 6.35 -10.72 -17.27
CA ALA A 136 6.46 -9.98 -18.52
C ALA A 136 7.54 -10.61 -19.42
N PRO A 137 7.47 -10.46 -20.75
CA PRO A 137 8.55 -10.84 -21.66
C PRO A 137 9.74 -9.84 -21.60
N ALA A 138 10.16 -9.49 -20.39
CA ALA A 138 11.21 -8.52 -20.09
C ALA A 138 11.98 -8.92 -18.82
N VAL A 139 13.19 -8.38 -18.66
CA VAL A 139 13.99 -8.55 -17.44
C VAL A 139 13.95 -7.25 -16.65
N VAL A 140 13.44 -7.31 -15.41
CA VAL A 140 13.48 -6.17 -14.48
C VAL A 140 14.90 -6.03 -13.94
N ARG A 141 15.53 -4.87 -14.16
CA ARG A 141 16.81 -4.49 -13.55
C ARG A 141 16.62 -3.24 -12.71
N TYR A 142 17.24 -3.24 -11.53
CA TYR A 142 17.29 -2.09 -10.64
C TYR A 142 18.64 -1.39 -10.81
N ASP A 143 18.60 -0.11 -11.15
CA ASP A 143 19.77 0.75 -11.24
C ASP A 143 19.94 1.40 -9.86
N TRP A 144 20.98 0.99 -9.13
CA TRP A 144 21.30 1.50 -7.80
C TRP A 144 22.28 2.67 -7.88
#